data_AF-A0A3A6QUE5-F1
#
_entry.id   AF-A0A3A6QUE5-F1
#
_cell.length_a   1.000
_cell.length_b   1.000
_cell.length_c   1.000
_cell.angle_alpha   90.00
_cell.angle_beta   90.00
_cell.angle_gamma   90.00
#
_symmetry.space_group_name_H-M   'P 1'
#
loop_
_entity.id
_entity.type
_entity.pdbx_description
1 polymer ?
#
loop_
_entity_poly.entity_id
_entity_poly.type
_entity_poly.pdbx_seq_one_letter_code
_entity_poly.pdbx_strand_id
1 'polypeptide(L)'
;MSPVEGYHAHVYFDAQTLEQARALCDSVAAKFDIRMGRVHERPVGPHPDWSCQLAFEHEKFADVMLHLALHRDGLVIFTHPNTGDDLADHTRHAIWMGGIRELNVGMFRR
;
A
#
# COMPACT_ATOMS: atom_id res chain seq x y z
N MET A 1 -10.02 19.21 10.91
CA MET A 1 -9.61 17.93 10.31
C MET A 1 -8.57 17.33 11.23
N SER A 2 -8.73 16.09 11.66
CA SER A 2 -7.61 15.38 12.28
C SER A 2 -6.45 15.38 11.27
N PRO A 3 -5.22 15.70 11.70
CA PRO A 3 -4.09 15.67 10.77
C PRO A 3 -3.92 14.23 10.28
N VAL A 4 -3.93 14.04 8.96
CA VAL A 4 -3.56 12.77 8.36
C VAL A 4 -2.09 12.55 8.72
N GLU A 5 -1.78 11.47 9.43
CA GLU A 5 -0.43 11.20 9.92
C GLU A 5 0.52 10.77 8.77
N GLY A 6 -0.06 10.30 7.67
CA GLY A 6 0.66 9.84 6.49
C GLY A 6 -0.20 8.87 5.70
N TYR A 7 0.45 8.06 4.87
CA TYR A 7 -0.19 7.06 4.03
C TYR A 7 0.57 5.74 4.10
N HIS A 8 -0.18 4.67 3.89
CA HIS A 8 0.40 3.38 3.53
C HIS A 8 -0.02 3.02 2.11
N ALA A 9 0.94 2.61 1.29
CA ALA A 9 0.70 1.92 0.02
C ALA A 9 1.13 0.46 0.16
N HIS A 10 0.24 -0.46 -0.20
CA HIS A 10 0.48 -1.89 -0.24
C HIS A 10 0.60 -2.31 -1.69
N VAL A 11 1.80 -2.76 -2.07
CA VAL A 11 2.06 -3.38 -3.36
C VAL A 11 1.61 -4.83 -3.27
N TYR A 12 0.57 -5.21 -4.02
CA TYR A 12 0.06 -6.58 -4.06
C TYR A 12 0.67 -7.38 -5.19
N PHE A 13 1.01 -8.62 -4.86
CA PHE A 13 1.68 -9.57 -5.73
C PHE A 13 1.32 -11.01 -5.35
N ASP A 14 1.94 -11.95 -6.04
CA ASP A 14 1.87 -13.38 -5.81
C ASP A 14 3.23 -14.04 -6.07
N ALA A 15 3.29 -15.37 -6.06
CA ALA A 15 4.52 -16.12 -6.31
C ALA A 15 5.15 -15.84 -7.69
N GLN A 16 4.35 -15.45 -8.70
CA GLN A 16 4.85 -15.18 -10.05
C GLN A 16 5.48 -13.79 -10.17
N THR A 17 5.07 -12.86 -9.29
CA THR A 17 5.42 -11.44 -9.35
C THR A 17 6.24 -10.96 -8.14
N LEU A 18 6.72 -11.87 -7.28
CA LEU A 18 7.48 -11.56 -6.07
C LEU A 18 8.71 -10.68 -6.32
N GLU A 19 9.59 -11.08 -7.24
CA GLU A 19 10.83 -10.32 -7.50
C GLU A 19 10.53 -8.94 -8.09
N GLN A 20 9.50 -8.84 -8.93
CA GLN A 20 9.03 -7.56 -9.49
C GLN A 20 8.53 -6.62 -8.37
N ALA A 21 7.69 -7.13 -7.47
CA ALA A 21 7.16 -6.34 -6.36
C ALA A 21 8.24 -5.92 -5.37
N ARG A 22 9.18 -6.82 -5.05
CA ARG A 22 10.33 -6.51 -4.20
C ARG A 22 11.19 -5.41 -4.82
N ALA A 23 11.56 -5.54 -6.09
CA ALA A 23 12.35 -4.55 -6.79
C ALA A 23 11.66 -3.17 -6.83
N LEU A 24 10.35 -3.15 -7.09
CA LEU A 24 9.57 -1.92 -7.03
C LEU A 24 9.62 -1.29 -5.64
N CYS A 25 9.31 -2.04 -4.58
CA CYS A 25 9.32 -1.54 -3.21
C CYS A 25 10.69 -1.02 -2.78
N ASP A 26 11.77 -1.77 -3.05
CA ASP A 26 13.13 -1.36 -2.72
C ASP A 26 13.51 -0.05 -3.44
N SER A 27 13.17 0.06 -4.73
CA SER A 27 13.46 1.26 -5.52
C SER A 27 12.68 2.50 -5.05
N VAL A 28 11.39 2.34 -4.74
CA VAL A 28 10.53 3.44 -4.25
C VAL A 28 11.01 3.88 -2.87
N ALA A 29 11.30 2.91 -1.99
CA ALA A 29 11.80 3.18 -0.64
C ALA A 29 13.11 3.96 -0.65
N ALA A 30 14.08 3.53 -1.47
CA ALA A 30 15.35 4.21 -1.62
C ALA A 30 15.20 5.59 -2.28
N LYS A 31 14.35 5.72 -3.30
CA LYS A 31 14.18 6.98 -4.05
C LYS A 31 13.58 8.10 -3.20
N PHE A 32 12.61 7.78 -2.35
CA PHE A 32 11.85 8.78 -1.58
C PHE A 32 12.24 8.83 -0.10
N ASP A 33 13.21 8.02 0.32
CA ASP A 33 13.61 7.84 1.71
C ASP A 33 12.37 7.56 2.60
N ILE A 34 11.65 6.49 2.24
CA ILE A 34 10.41 6.08 2.91
C ILE A 34 10.54 4.68 3.51
N ARG A 35 9.71 4.37 4.49
CA ARG A 35 9.80 3.10 5.21
C ARG A 35 9.17 1.97 4.41
N MET A 36 10.00 1.00 4.01
CA MET A 36 9.54 -0.29 3.50
C MET A 36 9.26 -1.27 4.63
N GLY A 37 8.11 -1.94 4.57
CA GLY A 37 7.71 -3.02 5.45
C GLY A 37 8.28 -4.37 5.04
N ARG A 38 7.90 -5.41 5.79
CA ARG A 38 8.25 -6.77 5.41
C ARG A 38 7.53 -7.17 4.11
N VAL A 39 8.21 -7.94 3.28
CA VAL A 39 7.60 -8.63 2.14
C VAL A 39 6.87 -9.86 2.67
N HIS A 40 5.54 -9.85 2.59
CA HIS A 40 4.68 -10.91 3.09
C HIS A 40 4.24 -11.81 1.93
N GLU A 41 4.84 -13.00 1.84
CA GLU A 41 4.48 -14.05 0.86
C GLU A 41 3.27 -14.87 1.31
N ARG A 42 2.26 -14.20 1.88
CA ARG A 42 0.96 -14.74 2.27
C ARG A 42 0.00 -13.58 2.60
N PRO A 43 -1.32 -13.82 2.56
CA PRO A 43 -2.30 -12.88 3.09
C PRO A 43 -2.04 -12.61 4.58
N VAL A 44 -2.09 -11.33 4.98
CA VAL A 44 -1.88 -10.87 6.36
C VAL A 44 -2.86 -9.75 6.67
N GLY A 45 -3.51 -9.82 7.83
CA GLY A 45 -4.45 -8.79 8.27
C GLY A 45 -5.60 -8.62 7.28
N PRO A 46 -5.89 -7.39 6.80
CA PRO A 46 -6.98 -7.14 5.86
C PRO A 46 -6.62 -7.47 4.41
N HIS A 47 -5.34 -7.76 4.12
CA HIS A 47 -4.84 -7.88 2.76
C HIS A 47 -5.09 -9.30 2.19
N PRO A 48 -5.81 -9.43 1.07
CA PRO A 48 -6.17 -10.73 0.50
C PRO A 48 -5.05 -11.36 -0.34
N ASP A 49 -4.08 -10.56 -0.78
CA ASP A 49 -2.94 -10.97 -1.61
C ASP A 49 -1.64 -10.95 -0.79
N TRP A 50 -0.53 -11.43 -1.38
CA TRP A 50 0.80 -11.18 -0.84
C TRP A 50 1.10 -9.68 -0.95
N SER A 51 1.82 -9.11 0.00
CA SER A 51 2.00 -7.66 0.00
C SER A 51 3.29 -7.16 0.62
N CYS A 52 3.70 -5.97 0.21
CA CYS A 52 4.74 -5.19 0.85
C CYS A 52 4.24 -3.76 1.04
N GLN A 53 4.38 -3.25 2.27
CA GLN A 53 3.94 -1.92 2.66
C GLN A 53 5.04 -0.89 2.41
N LEU A 54 4.65 0.28 1.92
CA LEU A 54 5.45 1.49 1.86
C LEU A 54 4.72 2.55 2.71
N ALA A 55 5.37 3.05 3.75
CA ALA A 55 4.83 4.07 4.65
C ALA A 55 5.54 5.40 4.44
N PHE A 56 4.77 6.47 4.22
CA PHE A 56 5.29 7.78 3.85
C PHE A 56 4.41 8.94 4.34
N GLU A 57 5.04 10.09 4.55
CA GLU A 57 4.40 11.32 5.02
C GLU A 57 3.54 11.99 3.93
N HIS A 58 2.63 12.88 4.32
CA HIS A 58 1.70 13.53 3.38
C HIS A 58 2.42 14.35 2.31
N GLU A 59 3.53 14.99 2.66
CA GLU A 59 4.36 15.79 1.76
C GLU A 59 4.93 14.97 0.59
N LYS A 60 5.09 13.65 0.77
CA LYS A 60 5.61 12.73 -0.27
C LYS A 60 4.51 12.13 -1.12
N PHE A 61 3.23 12.37 -0.80
CA PHE A 61 2.10 11.67 -1.42
C PHE A 61 2.08 11.80 -2.94
N ALA A 62 2.18 13.03 -3.46
CA ALA A 62 2.09 13.26 -4.89
C ALA A 62 3.21 12.54 -5.65
N ASP A 63 4.46 12.65 -5.17
CA ASP A 63 5.62 12.08 -5.84
C ASP A 63 5.65 10.55 -5.79
N VAL A 64 5.34 9.96 -4.61
CA VAL A 64 5.26 8.50 -4.45
C VAL A 64 4.14 7.92 -5.30
N MET A 65 2.94 8.51 -5.24
CA MET A 65 1.79 8.01 -6.00
C MET A 65 2.00 8.15 -7.51
N LEU A 66 2.60 9.25 -7.97
CA LEU A 66 2.97 9.42 -9.38
C LEU A 66 3.97 8.34 -9.82
N HIS A 67 5.00 8.07 -9.02
CA HIS A 67 5.99 7.06 -9.34
C HIS A 67 5.38 5.65 -9.40
N LEU A 68 4.55 5.29 -8.42
CA LEU A 68 3.83 4.01 -8.45
C LEU A 68 2.90 3.91 -9.66
N ALA A 69 2.20 4.98 -10.04
CA ALA A 69 1.34 4.97 -11.22
C ALA A 69 2.10 4.69 -12.52
N LEU A 70 3.33 5.21 -12.65
CA LEU A 70 4.16 5.07 -13.84
C LEU A 70 4.97 3.76 -13.89
N HIS A 71 5.29 3.17 -12.73
CA HIS A 71 6.26 2.07 -12.63
C HIS A 71 5.73 0.79 -11.99
N ARG A 72 4.43 0.71 -11.66
CA ARG A 72 3.86 -0.51 -11.07
C ARG A 72 3.83 -1.72 -12.01
N ASP A 73 4.04 -1.54 -13.32
CA ASP A 73 4.19 -2.61 -14.31
C ASP A 73 3.18 -3.76 -14.18
N GLY A 74 1.91 -3.40 -13.95
CA GLY A 74 0.80 -4.34 -13.82
C GLY A 74 0.43 -4.74 -12.38
N LEU A 75 1.31 -4.51 -11.39
CA LEU A 75 1.02 -4.76 -9.97
C LEU A 75 -0.16 -3.91 -9.49
N VAL A 76 -0.91 -4.45 -8.53
CA VAL A 76 -2.02 -3.76 -7.89
C VAL A 76 -1.49 -2.99 -6.68
N ILE A 77 -1.87 -1.72 -6.55
CA ILE A 77 -1.51 -0.89 -5.39
C ILE A 77 -2.77 -0.51 -4.64
N PHE A 78 -2.79 -0.82 -3.35
CA PHE A 78 -3.80 -0.34 -2.40
C PHE A 78 -3.18 0.73 -1.51
N THR A 79 -3.68 1.96 -1.57
CA THR A 79 -3.20 3.07 -0.72
C THR A 79 -4.33 3.57 0.17
N HIS A 80 -4.03 3.88 1.43
CA HIS A 80 -4.96 4.55 2.34
C HIS A 80 -4.25 5.62 3.18
N PRO A 81 -4.95 6.69 3.59
CA PRO A 81 -4.44 7.60 4.62
C PRO A 81 -4.47 6.92 5.98
N ASN A 82 -3.70 7.44 6.93
CA ASN A 82 -3.77 7.08 8.34
C ASN A 82 -4.48 8.23 9.10
N THR A 83 -5.77 8.05 9.37
CA THR A 83 -6.62 9.05 10.05
C THR A 83 -6.96 8.69 11.49
N GLY A 84 -6.63 7.45 11.90
CA GLY A 84 -6.99 6.87 13.20
C GLY A 84 -8.31 6.08 13.19
N ASP A 85 -9.03 6.05 12.06
CA ASP A 85 -10.17 5.16 11.83
C ASP A 85 -9.76 4.08 10.82
N ASP A 86 -9.15 3.00 11.30
CA ASP A 86 -8.61 1.92 10.46
C ASP A 86 -9.68 1.34 9.51
N LEU A 87 -10.92 1.19 9.98
CA LEU A 87 -11.99 0.67 9.14
C LEU A 87 -12.31 1.64 8.00
N ALA A 88 -12.44 2.94 8.28
CA ALA A 88 -12.69 3.93 7.24
C ALA A 88 -11.51 4.07 6.28
N ASP A 89 -10.29 4.06 6.80
CA ASP A 89 -9.07 4.16 6.02
C ASP A 89 -8.98 3.02 5.00
N HIS A 90 -9.31 1.79 5.43
CA HIS A 90 -9.27 0.62 4.56
C HIS A 90 -10.53 0.42 3.69
N THR A 91 -11.56 1.26 3.82
CA THR A 91 -12.80 1.11 3.05
C THR A 91 -13.17 2.38 2.30
N ARG A 92 -13.59 3.42 3.04
CA ARG A 92 -14.11 4.67 2.50
C ARG A 92 -13.02 5.58 1.92
N HIS A 93 -11.81 5.49 2.45
CA HIS A 93 -10.67 6.31 2.02
C HIS A 93 -9.68 5.54 1.14
N ALA A 94 -10.05 4.34 0.68
CA ALA A 94 -9.21 3.49 -0.13
C ALA A 94 -8.95 4.10 -1.52
N ILE A 95 -7.69 4.09 -1.93
CA ILE A 95 -7.22 4.52 -3.24
C ILE A 95 -6.59 3.31 -3.93
N TRP A 96 -6.98 3.05 -5.18
CA TRP A 96 -6.54 1.87 -5.92
C TRP A 96 -5.85 2.26 -7.23
N MET A 97 -4.78 1.54 -7.57
CA MET A 97 -4.20 1.53 -8.91
C MET A 97 -4.22 0.11 -9.48
N GLY A 98 -4.70 -0.02 -10.72
CA GLY A 98 -4.89 -1.33 -11.35
C GLY A 98 -6.22 -1.95 -10.98
N GLY A 99 -6.21 -3.06 -10.25
CA GLY A 99 -7.41 -3.79 -9.83
C GLY A 99 -7.84 -3.44 -8.41
N ILE A 100 -9.15 -3.52 -8.14
CA ILE A 100 -9.69 -3.42 -6.78
C ILE A 100 -9.68 -4.83 -6.16
N ARG A 101 -9.31 -4.95 -4.89
CA ARG A 101 -9.44 -6.19 -4.12
C ARG A 101 -10.41 -6.02 -2.97
N GLU A 102 -11.18 -7.06 -2.70
CA GLU A 102 -12.02 -7.13 -1.51
C GLU A 102 -11.14 -7.42 -0.29
N LEU A 103 -11.03 -6.46 0.62
CA LEU A 103 -10.23 -6.58 1.84
C LEU A 103 -10.99 -7.33 2.93
N ASN A 104 -10.27 -8.12 3.75
CA ASN A 104 -10.81 -8.75 4.94
C ASN A 104 -10.84 -7.79 6.14
N VAL A 105 -11.77 -6.84 6.11
CA VAL A 105 -11.88 -5.79 7.14
C VAL A 105 -12.55 -6.25 8.45
N GLY A 106 -12.86 -7.54 8.59
CA GLY A 106 -13.51 -8.09 9.78
C GLY A 106 -12.73 -7.79 11.07
N MET A 107 -11.40 -7.76 10.98
CA MET A 107 -10.51 -7.46 12.12
C MET A 107 -10.62 -6.04 12.67
N PHE A 108 -11.14 -5.08 11.88
CA PHE A 108 -11.31 -3.70 12.33
C PHE A 108 -12.65 -3.47 13.04
N ARG A 109 -13.58 -4.39 12.87
CA ARG A 109 -14.90 -4.32 13.51
C ARG A 109 -14.76 -4.90 14.92
N ARG A 110 -14.88 -4.03 15.92
CA ARG A 110 -15.01 -4.43 17.33
C ARG A 110 -16.36 -5.08 17.60
#